data_AF-A0A2R5GPF0-F1
#
_entry.id   AF-A0A2R5GPF0-F1
#
_cell.length_a   1.000
_cell.length_b   1.000
_cell.length_c   1.000
_cell.angle_alpha   90.00
_cell.angle_beta   90.00
_cell.angle_gamma   90.00
#
_symmetry.space_group_name_H-M   'P 1'
#
loop_
_entity.id
_entity.type
_entity.pdbx_description
1 polymer ?
#
loop_
_entity_poly.entity_id
_entity_poly.type
_entity_poly.pdbx_seq_one_letter_code
_entity_poly.pdbx_strand_id
1 'polypeptide(L)'
;MMAFMEWAARVPEYGREERHAFAVGVAACAAGLSAVALARSVYVIVRESRRRKISKWSAWHHLDASAREKSQVVLQNKLAGDSAPFAPNETPVFQVVITGGQCAGKASSIEFLAAELHKDGWNVYTVPEVPTLLMNGGCVYPGQDGDVDALVTFESRLLELQLQMEHSFTDIARSSRLPSIILYDRALPDVAAFLPPELWGRVLNVNSWVRNGLLSVLDRYDLILHLVTAADGAETFYLDKHPDATEEELEEARRLDSAVLDSYRGHPHQRVIDNAQNFDAKLARVYEHLKEVLDAELQQIAAASAAASSRSM
;
A
#
# COMPACT_ATOMS: atom_id res chain seq x y z
N MET A 1 24.82 34.22 29.36
CA MET A 1 23.64 35.10 29.42
C MET A 1 23.50 35.99 28.18
N MET A 2 24.56 36.64 27.68
CA MET A 2 24.49 37.41 26.41
C MET A 2 24.21 36.56 25.16
N ALA A 3 24.86 35.40 24.99
CA ALA A 3 24.57 34.48 23.88
C ALA A 3 23.15 33.90 23.88
N PHE A 4 22.51 33.84 25.06
CA PHE A 4 21.11 33.37 25.21
C PHE A 4 20.12 34.48 24.82
N MET A 5 20.44 35.74 25.13
CA MET A 5 19.63 36.91 24.74
C MET A 5 19.69 37.16 23.23
N GLU A 6 20.87 36.98 22.60
CA GLU A 6 21.02 37.10 21.13
C GLU A 6 20.29 35.99 20.36
N TRP A 7 20.24 34.75 20.90
CA TRP A 7 19.50 33.65 20.30
C TRP A 7 17.98 33.79 20.52
N ALA A 8 17.54 34.27 21.69
CA ALA A 8 16.13 34.53 22.00
C ALA A 8 15.53 35.68 21.17
N ALA A 9 16.34 36.65 20.74
CA ALA A 9 15.90 37.74 19.86
C ALA A 9 15.49 37.28 18.44
N ARG A 10 15.90 36.07 18.01
CA ARG A 10 15.56 35.47 16.71
C ARG A 10 14.31 34.57 16.73
N VAL A 11 13.69 34.36 17.90
CA VAL A 11 12.51 33.49 18.10
C VAL A 11 11.26 33.89 17.29
N PRO A 12 11.01 35.16 16.90
CA PRO A 12 9.86 35.50 16.04
C PRO A 12 9.88 34.84 14.66
N GLU A 13 11.05 34.43 14.15
CA GLU A 13 11.23 33.87 12.81
C GLU A 13 11.07 32.33 12.74
N TYR A 14 10.93 31.67 13.89
CA TYR A 14 10.88 30.22 13.98
C TYR A 14 9.45 29.65 14.06
N GLY A 15 9.29 28.44 13.52
CA GLY A 15 8.01 27.74 13.39
C GLY A 15 7.38 27.37 14.73
N ARG A 16 6.09 26.99 14.72
CA ARG A 16 5.28 26.73 15.93
C ARG A 16 5.91 25.68 16.88
N GLU A 17 6.68 24.72 16.34
CA GLU A 17 7.35 23.67 17.12
C GLU A 17 8.61 24.15 17.85
N GLU A 18 9.37 25.08 17.27
CA GLU A 18 10.59 25.64 17.87
C GLU A 18 10.24 26.58 19.03
N ARG A 19 9.08 27.27 18.94
CA ARG A 19 8.51 28.05 20.05
C ARG A 19 8.07 27.15 21.23
N HIS A 20 7.57 25.95 20.96
CA HIS A 20 7.26 24.96 22.00
C HIS A 20 8.53 24.40 22.68
N ALA A 21 9.57 24.09 21.89
CA ALA A 21 10.86 23.66 22.43
C ALA A 21 11.51 24.76 23.30
N PHE A 22 11.35 26.03 22.91
CA PHE A 22 11.77 27.19 23.69
C PHE A 22 11.03 27.30 25.03
N ALA A 23 9.70 27.19 25.05
CA ALA A 23 8.91 27.26 26.28
C ALA A 23 9.29 26.14 27.28
N VAL A 24 9.54 24.93 26.78
CA VAL A 24 9.99 23.79 27.60
C VAL A 24 11.41 24.01 28.12
N GLY A 25 12.32 24.55 27.30
CA GLY A 25 13.69 24.88 27.70
C GLY A 25 13.75 25.94 28.81
N VAL A 26 12.92 26.99 28.69
CA VAL A 26 12.83 28.07 29.69
C VAL A 26 12.28 27.54 31.03
N ALA A 27 11.23 26.71 30.99
CA ALA A 27 10.64 26.12 32.19
C ALA A 27 11.62 25.19 32.94
N ALA A 28 12.41 24.41 32.21
CA ALA A 28 13.36 23.47 32.81
C ALA A 28 14.66 24.14 33.32
N CYS A 29 15.09 25.27 32.73
CA CYS A 29 16.14 26.12 33.31
C CYS A 29 15.69 26.79 34.62
N ALA A 30 14.43 27.23 34.71
CA ALA A 30 13.87 27.79 35.95
C ALA A 30 13.78 26.74 37.09
N ALA A 31 13.73 25.45 36.74
CA ALA A 31 13.69 24.33 37.68
C ALA A 31 15.09 23.77 38.08
N GLY A 32 16.19 24.38 37.62
CA GLY A 32 17.56 24.00 38.02
C GLY A 32 18.06 22.66 37.44
N LEU A 33 17.45 22.15 36.36
CA LEU A 33 17.88 20.91 35.72
C LEU A 33 19.22 21.10 35.00
N SER A 34 20.11 20.11 35.11
CA SER A 34 21.42 20.14 34.43
C SER A 34 21.26 20.14 32.91
N ALA A 35 22.23 20.72 32.20
CA ALA A 35 22.22 20.81 30.73
C ALA A 35 22.03 19.43 30.04
N VAL A 36 22.51 18.36 30.67
CA VAL A 36 22.36 16.98 30.19
C VAL A 36 20.92 16.48 30.33
N ALA A 37 20.23 16.84 31.42
CA ALA A 37 18.81 16.52 31.60
C ALA A 37 17.93 17.29 30.61
N LEU A 38 18.27 18.56 30.33
CA LEU A 38 17.60 19.38 29.32
C LEU A 38 17.74 18.79 27.92
N ALA A 39 18.96 18.41 27.54
CA ALA A 39 19.25 17.78 26.25
C ALA A 39 18.53 16.44 26.09
N ARG A 40 18.44 15.62 27.15
CA ARG A 40 17.66 14.37 27.14
C ARG A 40 16.16 14.62 26.99
N SER A 41 15.59 15.59 27.69
CA SER A 41 14.16 15.91 27.58
C SER A 41 13.79 16.48 26.21
N VAL A 42 14.62 17.37 25.66
CA VAL A 42 14.44 17.88 24.28
C VAL A 42 14.62 16.75 23.28
N TYR A 43 15.63 15.89 23.44
CA TYR A 43 15.81 14.72 22.57
C TYR A 43 14.63 13.77 22.63
N VAL A 44 14.08 13.48 23.82
CA VAL A 44 12.89 12.64 24.00
C VAL A 44 11.68 13.30 23.35
N ILE A 45 11.43 14.59 23.58
CA ILE A 45 10.28 15.31 22.98
C ILE A 45 10.40 15.41 21.46
N VAL A 46 11.58 15.69 20.92
CA VAL A 46 11.84 15.71 19.46
C VAL A 46 11.70 14.30 18.89
N ARG A 47 12.17 13.26 19.59
CA ARG A 47 12.01 11.86 19.19
C ARG A 47 10.55 11.40 19.25
N GLU A 48 9.79 11.79 20.27
CA GLU A 48 8.36 11.51 20.42
C GLU A 48 7.55 12.28 19.36
N SER A 49 7.91 13.54 19.07
CA SER A 49 7.26 14.36 18.05
C SER A 49 7.58 13.85 16.64
N ARG A 50 8.81 13.38 16.39
CA ARG A 50 9.17 12.65 15.17
C ARG A 50 8.45 11.30 15.10
N ARG A 51 8.30 10.55 16.20
CA ARG A 51 7.49 9.32 16.26
C ARG A 51 6.01 9.57 15.93
N ARG A 52 5.43 10.69 16.42
CA ARG A 52 4.05 11.09 16.12
C ARG A 52 3.86 11.60 14.68
N LYS A 53 4.89 12.16 14.06
CA LYS A 53 4.90 12.47 12.62
C LYS A 53 5.07 11.20 11.77
N ILE A 54 5.94 10.28 12.20
CA ILE A 54 6.13 8.95 11.58
C ILE A 54 4.86 8.09 11.71
N SER A 55 4.06 8.25 12.77
CA SER A 55 2.78 7.51 12.90
C SER A 55 1.64 8.05 12.03
N LYS A 56 1.80 9.23 11.41
CA LYS A 56 0.84 9.80 10.45
C LYS A 56 1.22 9.55 8.99
N TRP A 57 2.47 9.11 8.77
CA TRP A 57 3.10 8.86 7.48
C TRP A 57 3.83 7.50 7.53
N SER A 58 3.24 6.51 8.19
CA SER A 58 3.77 5.16 8.07
C SER A 58 3.41 4.66 6.67
N ALA A 59 4.41 4.20 5.92
CA ALA A 59 4.25 3.39 4.71
C ALA A 59 3.52 2.05 4.96
N TRP A 60 2.92 1.90 6.13
CA TRP A 60 2.39 0.69 6.68
C TRP A 60 0.95 1.00 7.05
N HIS A 61 0.01 0.44 6.31
CA HIS A 61 -1.40 0.47 6.72
C HIS A 61 -1.49 -0.10 8.13
N HIS A 62 -1.93 0.74 9.07
CA HIS A 62 -2.20 0.28 10.43
C HIS A 62 -3.53 -0.45 10.43
N LEU A 63 -3.49 -1.75 10.15
CA LEU A 63 -4.63 -2.62 10.41
C LEU A 63 -4.89 -2.59 11.92
N ASP A 64 -6.12 -2.24 12.32
CA ASP A 64 -6.54 -2.26 13.72
C ASP A 64 -6.44 -3.71 14.24
N ALA A 65 -5.45 -3.96 15.11
CA ALA A 65 -5.20 -5.26 15.69
C ALA A 65 -6.42 -5.81 16.43
N SER A 66 -7.24 -4.94 17.03
CA SER A 66 -8.45 -5.33 17.74
C SER A 66 -9.58 -5.73 16.78
N ALA A 67 -9.68 -5.07 15.63
CA ALA A 67 -10.60 -5.46 14.56
C ALA A 67 -10.19 -6.83 13.98
N ARG A 68 -8.89 -7.02 13.74
CA ARG A 68 -8.34 -8.28 13.24
C ARG A 68 -8.59 -9.46 14.18
N GLU A 69 -8.35 -9.28 15.48
CA GLU A 69 -8.60 -10.34 16.49
C GLU A 69 -10.08 -10.70 16.55
N LYS A 70 -10.98 -9.70 16.54
CA LYS A 70 -12.43 -9.94 16.48
C LYS A 70 -12.84 -10.68 15.22
N SER A 71 -12.33 -10.28 14.04
CA SER A 71 -12.63 -10.96 12.78
C SER A 71 -12.11 -12.41 12.79
N GLN A 72 -10.92 -12.66 13.34
CA GLN A 72 -10.39 -14.02 13.49
C GLN A 72 -11.25 -14.88 14.43
N VAL A 73 -11.70 -14.33 15.57
CA VAL A 73 -12.61 -15.05 16.47
C VAL A 73 -13.96 -15.32 15.81
N VAL A 74 -14.54 -14.34 15.11
CA VAL A 74 -15.79 -14.51 14.35
C VAL A 74 -15.63 -15.60 13.28
N LEU A 75 -14.52 -15.60 12.56
CA LEU A 75 -14.18 -16.60 11.55
C LEU A 75 -14.02 -18.00 12.14
N GLN A 76 -13.24 -18.12 13.21
CA GLN A 76 -13.04 -19.38 13.91
C GLN A 76 -14.36 -19.93 14.45
N ASN A 77 -15.22 -19.07 15.00
CA ASN A 77 -16.54 -19.46 15.49
C ASN A 77 -17.50 -19.84 14.36
N LYS A 78 -17.49 -19.12 13.22
CA LYS A 78 -18.29 -19.47 12.03
C LYS A 78 -17.87 -20.82 11.45
N LEU A 79 -16.57 -21.10 11.38
CA LEU A 79 -16.05 -22.37 10.85
C LEU A 79 -16.24 -23.53 11.83
N ALA A 80 -16.08 -23.29 13.13
CA ALA A 80 -16.36 -24.29 14.18
C ALA A 80 -17.83 -24.75 14.20
N GLY A 81 -18.73 -24.03 13.52
CA GLY A 81 -20.17 -24.29 13.47
C GLY A 81 -20.63 -25.33 12.46
N ASP A 82 -19.93 -25.60 11.35
CA ASP A 82 -20.42 -26.56 10.32
C ASP A 82 -19.34 -27.14 9.37
N SER A 83 -18.06 -26.79 9.48
CA SER A 83 -17.01 -27.32 8.59
C SER A 83 -15.64 -27.37 9.25
N ALA A 84 -14.92 -28.49 9.13
CA ALA A 84 -13.53 -28.58 9.62
C ALA A 84 -12.66 -27.46 9.02
N PRO A 85 -11.70 -26.89 9.79
CA PRO A 85 -10.80 -25.86 9.28
C PRO A 85 -10.04 -26.38 8.04
N PHE A 86 -9.87 -25.52 7.04
CA PHE A 86 -9.18 -25.88 5.79
C PHE A 86 -7.76 -26.36 6.06
N ALA A 87 -7.27 -27.34 5.30
CA ALA A 87 -5.84 -27.61 5.26
C ALA A 87 -5.11 -26.37 4.71
N PRO A 88 -3.84 -26.10 5.10
CA PRO A 88 -3.11 -24.93 4.61
C PRO A 88 -3.08 -24.80 3.07
N ASN A 89 -2.97 -25.92 2.35
CA ASN A 89 -2.94 -25.94 0.88
C ASN A 89 -4.34 -25.82 0.24
N GLU A 90 -5.40 -25.96 1.03
CA GLU A 90 -6.80 -25.89 0.60
C GLU A 90 -7.49 -24.60 1.11
N THR A 91 -6.75 -23.76 1.84
CA THR A 91 -7.26 -22.52 2.41
C THR A 91 -7.42 -21.49 1.28
N PRO A 92 -8.64 -20.98 1.01
CA PRO A 92 -8.85 -19.97 -0.01
C PRO A 92 -8.12 -18.67 0.35
N VAL A 93 -7.24 -18.22 -0.53
CA VAL A 93 -6.53 -16.95 -0.41
C VAL A 93 -6.71 -16.17 -1.70
N PHE A 94 -7.48 -15.09 -1.62
CA PHE A 94 -7.76 -14.20 -2.74
C PHE A 94 -6.73 -13.08 -2.80
N GLN A 95 -6.12 -12.89 -3.96
CA GLN A 95 -5.06 -11.92 -4.22
C GLN A 95 -5.63 -10.76 -5.06
N VAL A 96 -5.78 -9.60 -4.45
CA VAL A 96 -6.42 -8.43 -5.06
C VAL A 96 -5.42 -7.29 -5.17
N VAL A 97 -5.20 -6.80 -6.38
CA VAL A 97 -4.30 -5.66 -6.63
C VAL A 97 -5.11 -4.37 -6.67
N ILE A 98 -4.67 -3.38 -5.89
CA ILE A 98 -5.14 -2.00 -5.99
C ILE A 98 -4.03 -1.21 -6.70
N THR A 99 -4.28 -0.79 -7.93
CA THR A 99 -3.30 -0.09 -8.77
C THR A 99 -3.85 1.23 -9.31
N GLY A 100 -3.03 1.99 -10.02
CA GLY A 100 -3.35 3.30 -10.59
C GLY A 100 -2.24 4.32 -10.41
N GLY A 101 -2.42 5.48 -11.03
CA GLY A 101 -1.51 6.62 -10.98
C GLY A 101 -1.40 7.28 -9.60
N GLN A 102 -0.62 8.37 -9.54
CA GLN A 102 -0.50 9.17 -8.33
C GLN A 102 -1.87 9.78 -7.95
N CYS A 103 -2.12 9.97 -6.66
CA CYS A 103 -3.37 10.57 -6.16
C CYS A 103 -4.68 9.85 -6.57
N ALA A 104 -4.63 8.60 -7.05
CA ALA A 104 -5.81 7.83 -7.43
C ALA A 104 -6.71 7.39 -6.26
N GLY A 105 -6.21 7.45 -5.02
CA GLY A 105 -6.93 7.01 -3.82
C GLY A 105 -6.64 5.59 -3.37
N LYS A 106 -5.53 4.97 -3.81
CA LYS A 106 -5.14 3.59 -3.48
C LYS A 106 -5.10 3.32 -1.98
N ALA A 107 -4.31 4.09 -1.23
CA ALA A 107 -4.15 3.91 0.20
C ALA A 107 -5.48 4.00 0.97
N SER A 108 -6.32 4.98 0.63
CA SER A 108 -7.65 5.14 1.22
C SER A 108 -8.59 3.99 0.85
N SER A 109 -8.49 3.47 -0.39
CA SER A 109 -9.26 2.30 -0.83
C SER A 109 -8.85 1.04 -0.09
N ILE A 110 -7.54 0.82 0.12
CA ILE A 110 -7.03 -0.32 0.89
C ILE A 110 -7.54 -0.27 2.34
N GLU A 111 -7.48 0.91 2.99
CA GLU A 111 -7.98 1.09 4.35
C GLU A 111 -9.49 0.84 4.44
N PHE A 112 -10.26 1.41 3.50
CA PHE A 112 -11.71 1.20 3.41
C PHE A 112 -12.06 -0.28 3.20
N LEU A 113 -11.45 -0.93 2.21
CA LEU A 113 -11.67 -2.35 1.91
C LEU A 113 -11.32 -3.23 3.10
N ALA A 114 -10.17 -3.00 3.75
CA ALA A 114 -9.78 -3.77 4.91
C ALA A 114 -10.81 -3.66 6.05
N ALA A 115 -11.35 -2.45 6.28
CA ALA A 115 -12.39 -2.24 7.28
C ALA A 115 -13.71 -2.96 6.94
N GLU A 116 -14.20 -2.86 5.71
CA GLU A 116 -15.45 -3.52 5.29
C GLU A 116 -15.31 -5.05 5.24
N LEU A 117 -14.21 -5.55 4.71
CA LEU A 117 -13.95 -6.99 4.64
C LEU A 117 -13.78 -7.63 6.02
N HIS A 118 -13.20 -6.91 6.99
CA HIS A 118 -13.18 -7.37 8.38
C HIS A 118 -14.59 -7.49 8.98
N LYS A 119 -15.52 -6.58 8.64
CA LYS A 119 -16.93 -6.65 9.08
C LYS A 119 -17.66 -7.84 8.47
N ASP A 120 -17.38 -8.14 7.20
CA ASP A 120 -17.87 -9.34 6.52
C ASP A 120 -17.31 -10.64 7.12
N GLY A 121 -16.21 -10.52 7.87
CA GLY A 121 -15.53 -11.62 8.52
C GLY A 121 -14.52 -12.29 7.61
N TRP A 122 -13.78 -11.54 6.79
CA TRP A 122 -12.59 -12.03 6.09
C TRP A 122 -11.33 -11.82 6.93
N ASN A 123 -10.33 -12.67 6.74
CA ASN A 123 -9.00 -12.46 7.29
C ASN A 123 -8.18 -11.65 6.27
N VAL A 124 -7.98 -10.36 6.53
CA VAL A 124 -7.41 -9.44 5.55
C VAL A 124 -5.94 -9.14 5.84
N TYR A 125 -5.15 -9.12 4.78
CA TYR A 125 -3.76 -8.72 4.79
C TYR A 125 -3.55 -7.60 3.77
N THR A 126 -2.61 -6.70 4.06
CA THR A 126 -2.26 -5.59 3.16
C THR A 126 -0.75 -5.61 2.92
N VAL A 127 -0.35 -5.72 1.66
CA VAL A 127 1.04 -5.65 1.23
C VAL A 127 1.34 -4.21 0.82
N PRO A 128 2.29 -3.52 1.48
CA PRO A 128 2.61 -2.14 1.15
C PRO A 128 3.40 -2.02 -0.15
N GLU A 129 3.38 -0.82 -0.73
CA GLU A 129 4.12 -0.49 -1.94
C GLU A 129 5.64 -0.61 -1.73
N VAL A 130 6.29 -1.46 -2.52
CA VAL A 130 7.74 -1.72 -2.46
C VAL A 130 8.61 -0.49 -2.74
N PRO A 131 8.36 0.33 -3.78
CA PRO A 131 9.09 1.59 -3.96
C PRO A 131 9.12 2.46 -2.71
N THR A 132 7.96 2.68 -2.09
CA THR A 132 7.82 3.47 -0.87
C THR A 132 8.57 2.82 0.30
N LEU A 133 8.54 1.49 0.43
CA LEU A 133 9.32 0.76 1.43
C LEU A 133 10.83 0.99 1.26
N LEU A 134 11.35 0.84 0.05
CA LEU A 134 12.77 1.01 -0.27
C LEU A 134 13.23 2.46 -0.04
N MET A 135 12.45 3.44 -0.51
CA MET A 135 12.77 4.86 -0.37
C MET A 135 12.78 5.31 1.09
N ASN A 136 11.83 4.83 1.90
CA ASN A 136 11.84 5.08 3.34
C ASN A 136 13.00 4.39 4.06
N GLY A 137 13.53 3.30 3.50
CA GLY A 137 14.75 2.65 3.94
C GLY A 137 16.04 3.38 3.58
N GLY A 138 15.96 4.47 2.80
CA GLY A 138 17.09 5.27 2.36
C GLY A 138 17.63 4.90 0.97
N CYS A 139 16.97 4.01 0.23
CA CYS A 139 17.31 3.77 -1.17
C CYS A 139 16.89 4.99 -2.01
N VAL A 140 17.80 5.48 -2.86
CA VAL A 140 17.53 6.61 -3.75
C VAL A 140 17.12 6.06 -5.11
N TYR A 141 15.99 6.52 -5.65
CA TYR A 141 15.59 6.18 -7.01
C TYR A 141 16.56 6.81 -8.01
N PRO A 142 17.21 6.03 -8.90
CA PRO A 142 18.23 6.56 -9.81
C PRO A 142 17.70 7.53 -10.86
N GLY A 143 16.39 7.51 -11.16
CA GLY A 143 15.77 8.31 -12.22
C GLY A 143 16.01 7.72 -13.62
N GLN A 144 15.12 8.02 -14.56
CA GLN A 144 15.22 7.52 -15.94
C GLN A 144 16.42 8.10 -16.71
N ASP A 145 16.79 9.35 -16.41
CA ASP A 145 17.95 10.04 -17.01
C ASP A 145 19.26 9.81 -16.22
N GLY A 146 19.21 8.98 -15.18
CA GLY A 146 20.33 8.70 -14.30
C GLY A 146 21.27 7.61 -14.81
N ASP A 147 21.98 6.96 -13.88
CA ASP A 147 22.78 5.78 -14.19
C ASP A 147 21.86 4.60 -14.53
N VAL A 148 21.92 4.18 -15.78
CA VAL A 148 21.10 3.09 -16.32
C VAL A 148 21.36 1.76 -15.60
N ASP A 149 22.60 1.45 -15.24
CA ASP A 149 22.92 0.18 -14.55
C ASP A 149 22.39 0.19 -13.11
N ALA A 150 22.45 1.37 -12.46
CA ALA A 150 21.84 1.57 -11.16
C ALA A 150 20.32 1.44 -11.22
N LEU A 151 19.67 2.01 -12.25
CA LEU A 151 18.22 1.91 -12.46
C LEU A 151 17.80 0.45 -12.69
N VAL A 152 18.45 -0.26 -13.61
CA VAL A 152 18.15 -1.68 -13.86
C VAL A 152 18.34 -2.52 -12.60
N THR A 153 19.36 -2.22 -11.79
CA THR A 153 19.57 -2.88 -10.50
C THR A 153 18.44 -2.58 -9.53
N PHE A 154 18.05 -1.31 -9.37
CA PHE A 154 16.98 -0.88 -8.48
C PHE A 154 15.66 -1.61 -8.81
N GLU A 155 15.25 -1.57 -10.08
CA GLU A 155 14.00 -2.17 -10.55
C GLU A 155 14.02 -3.70 -10.42
N SER A 156 15.18 -4.33 -10.66
CA SER A 156 15.32 -5.79 -10.46
C SER A 156 15.15 -6.18 -8.98
N ARG A 157 15.74 -5.43 -8.05
CA ARG A 157 15.59 -5.70 -6.61
C ARG A 157 14.20 -5.37 -6.10
N LEU A 158 13.54 -4.37 -6.67
CA LEU A 158 12.13 -4.07 -6.41
C LEU A 158 11.25 -5.26 -6.82
N LEU A 159 11.41 -5.82 -8.02
CA LEU A 159 10.65 -7.00 -8.48
C LEU A 159 10.87 -8.22 -7.58
N GLU A 160 12.12 -8.51 -7.20
CA GLU A 160 12.44 -9.62 -6.29
C GLU A 160 11.80 -9.42 -4.90
N LEU A 161 11.84 -8.20 -4.37
CA LEU A 161 11.26 -7.89 -3.06
C LEU A 161 9.72 -7.99 -3.11
N GLN A 162 9.09 -7.48 -4.17
CA GLN A 162 7.65 -7.63 -4.41
C GLN A 162 7.25 -9.11 -4.44
N LEU A 163 7.98 -9.93 -5.20
CA LEU A 163 7.72 -11.37 -5.29
C LEU A 163 7.89 -12.06 -3.93
N GLN A 164 8.94 -11.71 -3.18
CA GLN A 164 9.16 -12.28 -1.85
C GLN A 164 8.05 -11.88 -0.86
N MET A 165 7.55 -10.63 -0.94
CA MET A 165 6.42 -10.18 -0.13
C MET A 165 5.15 -10.95 -0.50
N GLU A 166 4.85 -11.12 -1.79
CA GLU A 166 3.72 -11.93 -2.25
C GLU A 166 3.74 -13.34 -1.68
N HIS A 167 4.88 -14.05 -1.78
CA HIS A 167 5.02 -15.39 -1.22
C HIS A 167 4.85 -15.40 0.30
N SER A 168 5.55 -14.49 1.00
CA SER A 168 5.51 -14.45 2.46
C SER A 168 4.10 -14.21 2.99
N PHE A 169 3.38 -13.25 2.42
CA PHE A 169 2.01 -12.94 2.82
C PHE A 169 1.04 -14.05 2.48
N THR A 170 1.18 -14.68 1.32
CA THR A 170 0.36 -15.83 0.90
C THR A 170 0.54 -17.02 1.84
N ASP A 171 1.78 -17.38 2.16
CA ASP A 171 2.07 -18.51 3.05
C ASP A 171 1.57 -18.25 4.47
N ILE A 172 1.73 -17.02 4.98
CA ILE A 172 1.18 -16.61 6.28
C ILE A 172 -0.36 -16.66 6.25
N ALA A 173 -1.01 -16.18 5.19
CA ALA A 173 -2.46 -16.23 5.04
C ALA A 173 -2.97 -17.69 5.03
N ARG A 174 -2.33 -18.57 4.26
CA ARG A 174 -2.65 -20.01 4.23
C ARG A 174 -2.45 -20.69 5.58
N SER A 175 -1.40 -20.32 6.31
CA SER A 175 -1.13 -20.88 7.65
C SER A 175 -2.24 -20.59 8.66
N SER A 176 -3.02 -19.52 8.44
CA SER A 176 -4.16 -19.16 9.30
C SER A 176 -5.32 -20.16 9.22
N ARG A 177 -5.41 -20.93 8.13
CA ARG A 177 -6.53 -21.84 7.82
C ARG A 177 -7.90 -21.15 7.74
N LEU A 178 -7.88 -19.84 7.54
CA LEU A 178 -9.06 -19.00 7.37
C LEU A 178 -9.12 -18.49 5.94
N PRO A 179 -10.33 -18.40 5.34
CA PRO A 179 -10.52 -17.67 4.09
C PRO A 179 -9.95 -16.26 4.23
N SER A 180 -9.00 -15.94 3.35
CA SER A 180 -8.20 -14.73 3.48
C SER A 180 -8.18 -13.92 2.20
N ILE A 181 -8.03 -12.61 2.33
CA ILE A 181 -7.86 -11.68 1.23
C ILE A 181 -6.54 -10.94 1.44
N ILE A 182 -5.72 -10.86 0.40
CA ILE A 182 -4.49 -10.08 0.39
C ILE A 182 -4.68 -8.91 -0.58
N LEU A 183 -4.62 -7.71 -0.05
CA LEU A 183 -4.69 -6.46 -0.81
C LEU A 183 -3.27 -5.98 -1.09
N TYR A 184 -2.91 -5.81 -2.35
CA TYR A 184 -1.60 -5.29 -2.78
C TYR A 184 -1.70 -3.82 -3.16
N ASP A 185 -0.89 -2.96 -2.54
CA ASP A 185 -0.66 -1.59 -3.02
C ASP A 185 0.37 -1.65 -4.15
N ARG A 186 -0.12 -1.77 -5.39
CA ARG A 186 0.63 -2.14 -6.60
C ARG A 186 1.19 -3.57 -6.60
N ALA A 187 1.51 -4.06 -7.80
CA ALA A 187 2.03 -5.41 -8.02
C ALA A 187 3.14 -5.42 -9.08
N LEU A 188 3.67 -6.61 -9.40
CA LEU A 188 4.80 -6.76 -10.33
C LEU A 188 4.60 -6.05 -11.70
N PRO A 189 3.42 -6.10 -12.35
CA PRO A 189 3.22 -5.43 -13.64
C PRO A 189 3.33 -3.91 -13.59
N ASP A 190 3.14 -3.25 -12.44
CA ASP A 190 3.25 -1.79 -12.32
C ASP A 190 4.62 -1.28 -12.79
N VAL A 191 5.70 -2.03 -12.53
CA VAL A 191 7.08 -1.62 -12.83
C VAL A 191 7.28 -1.29 -14.31
N ALA A 192 6.60 -2.01 -15.20
CA ALA A 192 6.70 -1.80 -16.64
C ALA A 192 6.21 -0.40 -17.07
N ALA A 193 5.30 0.21 -16.31
CA ALA A 193 4.77 1.55 -16.63
C ALA A 193 5.76 2.68 -16.36
N PHE A 194 6.76 2.44 -15.51
CA PHE A 194 7.75 3.44 -15.07
C PHE A 194 9.07 3.35 -15.82
N LEU A 195 9.18 2.51 -16.85
CA LEU A 195 10.41 2.29 -17.58
C LEU A 195 10.21 2.49 -19.10
N PRO A 196 11.20 3.11 -19.77
CA PRO A 196 11.29 3.02 -21.22
C PRO A 196 11.32 1.55 -21.69
N PRO A 197 10.72 1.22 -22.85
CA PRO A 197 10.66 -0.16 -23.35
C PRO A 197 12.04 -0.85 -23.44
N GLU A 198 13.09 -0.10 -23.78
CA GLU A 198 14.46 -0.60 -23.90
C GLU A 198 15.02 -1.04 -22.55
N LEU A 199 14.75 -0.27 -21.49
CA LEU A 199 15.18 -0.59 -20.13
C LEU A 199 14.34 -1.72 -19.53
N TRP A 200 13.05 -1.78 -19.86
CA TRP A 200 12.20 -2.89 -19.47
C TRP A 200 12.74 -4.23 -19.99
N GLY A 201 13.18 -4.29 -21.25
CA GLY A 201 13.83 -5.48 -21.81
C GLY A 201 15.09 -5.90 -21.04
N ARG A 202 15.88 -4.95 -20.55
CA ARG A 202 17.05 -5.24 -19.70
C ARG A 202 16.66 -5.78 -18.33
N VAL A 203 15.67 -5.19 -17.68
CA VAL A 203 15.12 -5.67 -16.39
C VAL A 203 14.57 -7.09 -16.56
N LEU A 204 13.84 -7.38 -17.63
CA LEU A 204 13.33 -8.72 -17.95
C LEU A 204 14.43 -9.75 -18.19
N ASN A 205 15.58 -9.35 -18.76
CA ASN A 205 16.71 -10.25 -18.96
C ASN A 205 17.38 -10.64 -17.65
N VAL A 206 17.54 -9.70 -16.72
CA VAL A 206 18.01 -9.96 -15.35
C VAL A 206 17.00 -10.84 -14.61
N ASN A 207 15.72 -10.53 -14.75
CA ASN A 207 14.61 -11.21 -14.09
C ASN A 207 13.92 -12.18 -15.06
N SER A 208 14.69 -13.12 -15.61
CA SER A 208 14.21 -14.05 -16.65
C SER A 208 12.96 -14.86 -16.25
N TRP A 209 12.69 -15.00 -14.95
CA TRP A 209 11.47 -15.60 -14.39
C TRP A 209 10.21 -14.78 -14.69
N VAL A 210 10.30 -13.44 -14.79
CA VAL A 210 9.21 -12.57 -15.25
C VAL A 210 8.99 -12.77 -16.74
N ARG A 211 10.07 -12.71 -17.54
CA ARG A 211 10.00 -12.81 -19.01
C ARG A 211 9.39 -14.12 -19.49
N ASN A 212 9.77 -15.23 -18.85
CA ASN A 212 9.31 -16.57 -19.24
C ASN A 212 7.87 -16.87 -18.76
N GLY A 213 7.22 -15.91 -18.09
CA GLY A 213 5.98 -16.14 -17.38
C GLY A 213 5.10 -14.91 -17.21
N LEU A 214 5.15 -13.90 -18.10
CA LEU A 214 4.34 -12.68 -17.89
C LEU A 214 2.84 -12.95 -17.76
N LEU A 215 2.29 -13.88 -18.57
CA LEU A 215 0.92 -14.34 -18.39
C LEU A 215 0.74 -15.03 -17.02
N SER A 216 1.69 -15.87 -16.62
CA SER A 216 1.69 -16.47 -15.28
C SER A 216 1.92 -15.48 -14.13
N VAL A 217 2.42 -14.26 -14.41
CA VAL A 217 2.51 -13.17 -13.42
C VAL A 217 1.13 -12.54 -13.23
N LEU A 218 0.36 -12.37 -14.32
CA LEU A 218 -1.03 -11.92 -14.23
C LEU A 218 -1.91 -12.95 -13.51
N ASP A 219 -1.71 -14.25 -13.79
CA ASP A 219 -2.46 -15.35 -13.17
C ASP A 219 -2.24 -15.48 -11.64
N ARG A 220 -1.34 -14.68 -11.06
CA ARG A 220 -1.11 -14.63 -9.60
C ARG A 220 -2.19 -13.85 -8.88
N TYR A 221 -2.89 -12.96 -9.58
CA TYR A 221 -3.89 -12.09 -8.99
C TYR A 221 -5.28 -12.55 -9.44
N ASP A 222 -6.24 -12.51 -8.53
CA ASP A 222 -7.63 -12.91 -8.83
C ASP A 222 -8.44 -11.71 -9.35
N LEU A 223 -8.01 -10.49 -8.99
CA LEU A 223 -8.68 -9.24 -9.33
C LEU A 223 -7.69 -8.07 -9.38
N ILE A 224 -7.78 -7.27 -10.44
CA ILE A 224 -7.06 -6.00 -10.58
C ILE A 224 -8.07 -4.85 -10.54
N LEU A 225 -7.95 -3.99 -9.52
CA LEU A 225 -8.74 -2.78 -9.36
C LEU A 225 -7.87 -1.57 -9.72
N HIS A 226 -8.03 -1.06 -10.94
CA HIS A 226 -7.34 0.13 -11.41
C HIS A 226 -8.14 1.37 -11.02
N LEU A 227 -7.59 2.16 -10.09
CA LEU A 227 -8.15 3.45 -9.72
C LEU A 227 -7.57 4.51 -10.64
N VAL A 228 -8.43 5.17 -11.41
CA VAL A 228 -7.99 6.27 -12.28
C VAL A 228 -7.44 7.41 -11.42
N THR A 229 -6.26 7.94 -11.80
CA THR A 229 -5.61 9.10 -11.19
C THR A 229 -6.57 10.28 -11.03
N ALA A 230 -6.44 11.05 -9.93
CA ALA A 230 -7.21 12.28 -9.78
C ALA A 230 -6.88 13.33 -10.86
N ALA A 231 -5.75 13.20 -11.55
CA ALA A 231 -5.43 14.07 -12.70
C ALA A 231 -6.39 13.87 -13.88
N ASP A 232 -7.22 12.83 -13.90
CA ASP A 232 -8.22 12.57 -14.94
C ASP A 232 -9.65 12.66 -14.36
N GLY A 233 -10.32 13.79 -14.57
CA GLY A 233 -11.71 14.01 -14.16
C GLY A 233 -11.92 14.36 -12.67
N ALA A 234 -10.85 14.58 -11.91
CA ALA A 234 -10.90 15.03 -10.51
C ALA A 234 -9.75 16.00 -10.17
N GLU A 235 -9.31 16.81 -11.13
CA GLU A 235 -8.04 17.55 -11.10
C GLU A 235 -7.91 18.45 -9.88
N THR A 236 -9.03 18.98 -9.37
CA THR A 236 -9.05 19.77 -8.13
C THR A 236 -8.40 19.03 -6.95
N PHE A 237 -8.66 17.72 -6.80
CA PHE A 237 -8.07 16.92 -5.73
C PHE A 237 -6.60 16.57 -5.98
N TYR A 238 -6.19 16.51 -7.24
CA TYR A 238 -4.79 16.35 -7.61
C TYR A 238 -4.01 17.62 -7.24
N LEU A 239 -4.53 18.79 -7.64
CA LEU A 239 -3.95 20.09 -7.38
C LEU A 239 -3.93 20.45 -5.88
N ASP A 240 -4.88 19.98 -5.08
CA ASP A 240 -4.82 20.14 -3.61
C ASP A 240 -3.55 19.54 -2.99
N LYS A 241 -3.00 18.47 -3.59
CA LYS A 241 -1.75 17.83 -3.15
C LYS A 241 -0.52 18.33 -3.91
N HIS A 242 -0.74 18.86 -5.11
CA HIS A 242 0.30 19.37 -6.02
C HIS A 242 -0.12 20.75 -6.55
N PRO A 243 -0.12 21.79 -5.69
CA PRO A 243 -0.71 23.09 -6.03
C PRO A 243 -0.01 23.82 -7.18
N ASP A 244 1.27 23.48 -7.39
CA ASP A 244 2.11 24.06 -8.45
C ASP A 244 2.17 23.18 -9.71
N ALA A 245 1.37 22.10 -9.79
CA ALA A 245 1.39 21.21 -10.96
C ALA A 245 0.92 21.94 -12.22
N THR A 246 1.76 21.86 -13.25
CA THR A 246 1.52 22.38 -14.60
C THR A 246 0.62 21.44 -15.41
N GLU A 247 0.07 21.91 -16.52
CA GLU A 247 -0.71 21.05 -17.42
C GLU A 247 0.14 19.90 -17.98
N GLU A 248 1.43 20.14 -18.24
CA GLU A 248 2.37 19.10 -18.68
C GLU A 248 2.52 17.99 -17.63
N GLU A 249 2.58 18.35 -16.34
CA GLU A 249 2.63 17.36 -15.24
C GLU A 249 1.32 16.61 -15.06
N LEU A 250 0.17 17.25 -15.32
CA LEU A 250 -1.13 16.57 -15.34
C LEU A 250 -1.23 15.58 -16.51
N GLU A 251 -0.81 15.98 -17.71
CA GLU A 251 -0.73 15.11 -18.88
C GLU A 251 0.18 13.91 -18.63
N GLU A 252 1.35 14.13 -18.01
CA GLU A 252 2.26 13.05 -17.63
C GLU A 252 1.63 12.11 -16.59
N ALA A 253 0.92 12.64 -15.61
CA ALA A 253 0.20 11.83 -14.62
C ALA A 253 -0.89 10.96 -15.27
N ARG A 254 -1.63 11.49 -16.25
CA ARG A 254 -2.62 10.73 -17.05
C ARG A 254 -1.94 9.68 -17.91
N ARG A 255 -0.82 10.01 -18.56
CA ARG A 255 -0.05 9.09 -19.40
C ARG A 255 0.50 7.91 -18.59
N LEU A 256 1.08 8.18 -17.42
CA LEU A 256 1.55 7.14 -16.50
C LEU A 256 0.41 6.28 -15.96
N ASP A 257 -0.75 6.87 -15.64
CA ASP A 257 -1.94 6.11 -15.24
C ASP A 257 -2.38 5.13 -16.34
N SER A 258 -2.44 5.59 -17.59
CA SER A 258 -2.75 4.74 -18.74
C SER A 258 -1.70 3.64 -18.95
N ALA A 259 -0.42 3.92 -18.75
CA ALA A 259 0.65 2.93 -18.86
C ALA A 259 0.54 1.85 -17.78
N VAL A 260 0.15 2.23 -16.55
CA VAL A 260 -0.15 1.29 -15.46
C VAL A 260 -1.37 0.45 -15.82
N LEU A 261 -2.43 1.05 -16.36
CA LEU A 261 -3.62 0.31 -16.80
C LEU A 261 -3.25 -0.75 -17.85
N ASP A 262 -2.44 -0.37 -18.83
CA ASP A 262 -2.02 -1.23 -19.93
C ASP A 262 -1.08 -2.36 -19.49
N SER A 263 -0.35 -2.22 -18.39
CA SER A 263 0.54 -3.29 -17.91
C SER A 263 -0.22 -4.54 -17.42
N TYR A 264 -1.50 -4.38 -17.09
CA TYR A 264 -2.41 -5.46 -16.71
C TYR A 264 -3.30 -5.95 -17.86
N ARG A 265 -3.10 -5.44 -19.08
CA ARG A 265 -3.92 -5.81 -20.24
C ARG A 265 -3.89 -7.31 -20.47
N GLY A 266 -5.08 -7.91 -20.56
CA GLY A 266 -5.26 -9.35 -20.77
C GLY A 266 -5.66 -10.11 -19.50
N HIS A 267 -5.63 -9.48 -18.32
CA HIS A 267 -6.16 -10.06 -17.11
C HIS A 267 -7.70 -10.16 -17.16
N PRO A 268 -8.33 -11.33 -16.91
CA PRO A 268 -9.77 -11.54 -17.09
C PRO A 268 -10.62 -10.69 -16.15
N HIS A 269 -10.13 -10.44 -14.93
CA HIS A 269 -10.80 -9.65 -13.91
C HIS A 269 -10.11 -8.31 -13.68
N GLN A 270 -9.82 -7.57 -14.75
CA GLN A 270 -9.42 -6.16 -14.65
C GLN A 270 -10.68 -5.29 -14.56
N ARG A 271 -10.70 -4.35 -13.61
CA ARG A 271 -11.79 -3.38 -13.40
C ARG A 271 -11.20 -1.99 -13.29
N VAL A 272 -11.79 -1.03 -14.00
CA VAL A 272 -11.36 0.38 -14.03
C VAL A 272 -12.39 1.21 -13.29
N ILE A 273 -11.93 1.99 -12.31
CA ILE A 273 -12.77 2.82 -11.48
C ILE A 273 -12.39 4.29 -11.74
N ASP A 274 -13.23 4.95 -12.53
CA ASP A 274 -13.08 6.36 -12.92
C ASP A 274 -13.33 7.36 -11.76
N ASN A 275 -13.34 8.65 -12.08
CA ASN A 275 -13.68 9.74 -11.16
C ASN A 275 -15.04 10.40 -11.46
N ALA A 276 -15.97 9.70 -12.12
CA ALA A 276 -17.25 10.29 -12.54
C ALA A 276 -18.16 10.73 -11.38
N GLN A 277 -17.93 10.21 -10.17
CA GLN A 277 -18.69 10.51 -8.96
C GLN A 277 -17.76 10.97 -7.84
N ASN A 278 -18.34 11.33 -6.70
CA ASN A 278 -17.56 11.70 -5.53
C ASN A 278 -16.71 10.53 -5.00
N PHE A 279 -15.75 10.85 -4.12
CA PHE A 279 -14.79 9.87 -3.64
C PHE A 279 -15.43 8.70 -2.87
N ASP A 280 -16.48 8.95 -2.09
CA ASP A 280 -17.18 7.88 -1.35
C ASP A 280 -17.87 6.90 -2.32
N ALA A 281 -18.48 7.40 -3.39
CA ALA A 281 -19.06 6.56 -4.43
C ALA A 281 -17.97 5.81 -5.23
N LYS A 282 -16.80 6.43 -5.43
CA LYS A 282 -15.62 5.74 -5.99
C LYS A 282 -15.24 4.55 -5.11
N LEU A 283 -15.12 4.74 -3.79
CA LEU A 283 -14.83 3.65 -2.83
C LEU A 283 -15.91 2.56 -2.82
N ALA A 284 -17.19 2.94 -2.89
CA ALA A 284 -18.30 1.99 -2.95
C ALA A 284 -18.17 1.06 -4.18
N ARG A 285 -17.89 1.61 -5.37
CA ARG A 285 -17.69 0.82 -6.60
C ARG A 285 -16.49 -0.13 -6.51
N VAL A 286 -15.41 0.28 -5.85
CA VAL A 286 -14.24 -0.60 -5.60
C VAL A 286 -14.67 -1.84 -4.81
N TYR A 287 -15.45 -1.64 -3.74
CA TYR A 287 -15.95 -2.73 -2.92
C TYR A 287 -17.00 -3.60 -3.64
N GLU A 288 -17.88 -2.99 -4.43
CA GLU A 288 -18.86 -3.71 -5.25
C GLU A 288 -18.17 -4.66 -6.25
N HIS A 289 -17.19 -4.17 -7.01
CA HIS A 289 -16.43 -5.02 -7.95
C HIS A 289 -15.67 -6.15 -7.25
N LEU A 290 -15.14 -5.88 -6.06
CA LEU A 290 -14.48 -6.91 -5.26
C LEU A 290 -15.48 -7.99 -4.82
N LYS A 291 -16.66 -7.58 -4.32
CA LYS A 291 -17.74 -8.49 -3.92
C LYS A 291 -18.23 -9.37 -5.07
N GLU A 292 -18.43 -8.79 -6.25
CA GLU A 292 -18.84 -9.53 -7.45
C GLU A 292 -17.89 -10.70 -7.76
N VAL A 293 -16.57 -10.46 -7.70
CA VAL A 293 -15.58 -11.52 -7.96
C VAL A 293 -15.53 -12.53 -6.82
N LEU A 294 -15.52 -12.08 -5.57
CA LEU A 294 -15.50 -12.99 -4.42
C LEU A 294 -16.71 -13.92 -4.38
N ASP A 295 -17.91 -13.41 -4.64
CA ASP A 295 -19.14 -14.19 -4.62
C ASP A 295 -19.12 -15.25 -5.75
N ALA A 296 -18.62 -14.89 -6.93
CA ALA A 296 -18.46 -15.82 -8.04
C ALA A 296 -17.45 -16.95 -7.73
N GLU A 297 -16.31 -16.60 -7.13
CA GLU A 297 -15.28 -17.57 -6.74
C GLU A 297 -15.75 -18.51 -5.62
N LEU A 298 -16.42 -17.97 -4.59
CA LEU A 298 -16.98 -18.79 -3.51
C LEU A 298 -18.03 -19.78 -4.03
N GLN A 299 -18.85 -19.38 -4.99
CA GLN A 299 -19.82 -20.28 -5.63
C GLN A 299 -19.12 -21.41 -6.40
N GLN A 300 -18.03 -21.11 -7.10
CA GLN A 300 -17.24 -22.13 -7.81
C GLN A 300 -16.59 -23.13 -6.85
N ILE A 301 -16.00 -22.64 -5.75
CA ILE A 301 -15.39 -23.50 -4.71
C ILE A 301 -16.46 -24.42 -4.09
N ALA A 302 -17.63 -23.86 -3.75
CA ALA A 302 -18.73 -24.64 -3.20
C ALA A 302 -19.23 -25.72 -4.18
N ALA A 303 -19.37 -25.38 -5.46
CA ALA A 303 -19.77 -26.33 -6.50
C ALA A 303 -18.74 -27.45 -6.73
N ALA A 304 -17.43 -27.11 -6.74
CA ALA A 304 -16.36 -28.08 -6.88
C ALA A 304 -16.30 -29.06 -5.70
N SER A 305 -16.49 -28.56 -4.47
CA SER A 305 -16.56 -29.40 -3.26
C SER A 305 -17.74 -30.38 -3.31
N ALA A 306 -18.93 -29.91 -3.68
CA ALA A 306 -20.12 -30.75 -3.82
C ALA A 306 -19.94 -31.85 -4.89
N ALA A 307 -19.31 -31.52 -6.02
CA ALA A 307 -19.02 -32.48 -7.08
C ALA A 307 -18.01 -33.55 -6.63
N ALA A 308 -17.00 -33.19 -5.84
CA ALA A 308 -16.02 -34.13 -5.31
C ALA A 308 -16.65 -35.13 -4.34
N SER A 309 -17.52 -34.67 -3.43
CA SER A 309 -18.24 -35.54 -2.49
C SER A 309 -19.19 -36.52 -3.18
N SER A 310 -19.79 -36.13 -4.31
CA SER A 310 -20.68 -37.01 -5.09
C SER A 310 -19.96 -38.14 -5.84
N ARG A 311 -18.65 -38.01 -6.11
CA ARG A 311 -17.84 -39.03 -6.80
C ARG A 311 -17.20 -40.04 -5.85
N SER A 312 -17.18 -39.74 -4.54
CA SER A 312 -16.65 -40.63 -3.50
C SER A 312 -17.71 -41.53 -2.85
N MET A 313 -18.99 -41.37 -3.23
CA MET A 313 -20.10 -42.27 -2.89
C MET A 313 -20.38 -43.23 -4.03
#